data_AF-A0A9W9Q7R5-F1
#
_entry.id   AF-A0A9W9Q7R5-F1
#
_cell.length_a   1.000
_cell.length_b   1.000
_cell.length_c   1.000
_cell.angle_alpha   90.00
_cell.angle_beta   90.00
_cell.angle_gamma   90.00
#
_symmetry.space_group_name_H-M   'P 1'
#
loop_
_entity.id
_entity.type
_entity.pdbx_description
1 polymer ?
#
loop_
_entity_poly.entity_id
_entity_poly.type
_entity_poly.pdbx_seq_one_letter_code
_entity_poly.pdbx_strand_id
1 'polypeptide(L)'
;MYASTFSVRLKVRIQLAIFILKPEKSFINSRLFGLPYFHDFQSLSAFIALDCYRYNPHKDVIRSITSYLQNKGVAFRFNSKAINLTIYLGRDSRAISAIKYTQDKTQSIVSVSSRDVIIVSPRSIISRLTRGTNSTLPLLEFLDAEDNLDKNWAL
;
A
#
# COMPACT_ATOMS: atom_id res chain seq x y z
N MET A 1 22.21 -2.77 37.75
CA MET A 1 22.37 -2.66 36.28
C MET A 1 21.45 -3.63 35.51
N TYR A 2 20.19 -3.82 35.94
CA TYR A 2 19.20 -4.72 35.30
C TYR A 2 17.94 -3.98 34.80
N ALA A 3 17.65 -2.79 35.34
CA ALA A 3 16.46 -2.02 35.00
C ALA A 3 16.52 -1.36 33.61
N SER A 4 17.71 -0.95 33.14
CA SER A 4 17.83 -0.24 31.85
C SER A 4 17.64 -1.17 30.64
N THR A 5 18.14 -2.40 30.71
CA THR A 5 17.99 -3.42 29.66
C THR A 5 16.55 -3.91 29.52
N PHE A 6 15.80 -3.99 30.63
CA PHE A 6 14.37 -4.36 30.59
C PHE A 6 13.51 -3.27 29.93
N SER A 7 13.74 -2.00 30.28
CA SER A 7 13.01 -0.86 29.70
C SER A 7 13.24 -0.73 28.20
N VAL A 8 14.49 -0.91 27.74
CA VAL A 8 14.83 -0.89 26.31
C VAL A 8 14.17 -2.06 25.57
N ARG A 9 14.19 -3.27 26.13
CA ARG A 9 13.53 -4.44 25.51
C ARG A 9 12.02 -4.30 25.42
N LEU A 10 11.38 -3.70 26.43
CA LEU A 10 9.93 -3.46 26.41
C LEU A 10 9.55 -2.39 25.38
N LYS A 11 10.34 -1.32 25.26
CA LYS A 11 10.15 -0.27 24.25
C LYS A 11 10.26 -0.82 22.82
N VAL A 12 11.27 -1.66 22.56
CA VAL A 12 11.42 -2.32 21.24
C VAL A 12 10.23 -3.24 20.96
N ARG A 13 9.74 -3.98 21.95
CA ARG A 13 8.55 -4.84 21.79
C ARG A 13 7.28 -4.06 21.46
N ILE A 14 7.05 -2.93 22.12
CA ILE A 14 5.89 -2.05 21.85
C ILE A 14 5.96 -1.49 20.43
N GLN A 15 7.14 -1.05 19.98
CA GLN A 15 7.33 -0.57 18.61
C GLN A 15 7.08 -1.65 17.55
N LEU A 16 7.62 -2.85 17.75
CA LEU A 16 7.40 -3.97 16.83
C LEU A 16 5.89 -4.29 16.70
N ALA A 17 5.15 -4.22 17.81
CA ALA A 17 3.71 -4.49 17.84
C ALA A 17 2.88 -3.40 17.15
N ILE A 18 3.15 -2.12 17.44
CA ILE A 18 2.39 -0.99 16.85
C ILE A 18 2.62 -0.91 15.34
N PHE A 19 3.86 -1.08 14.89
CA PHE A 19 4.21 -0.94 13.47
C PHE A 19 4.19 -2.28 12.71
N ILE A 20 3.83 -3.38 13.37
CA ILE A 20 3.78 -4.73 12.79
C ILE A 20 5.10 -5.04 12.05
N LEU A 21 6.22 -4.67 12.66
CA LEU A 21 7.56 -4.91 12.13
C LEU A 21 8.00 -6.31 12.56
N LYS A 22 8.39 -7.15 11.60
CA LYS A 22 9.12 -8.38 11.90
C LYS A 22 10.61 -8.05 12.05
N PRO A 23 11.33 -8.66 13.01
CA PRO A 23 12.75 -8.37 13.26
C PRO A 23 13.66 -8.68 12.07
N GLU A 24 13.20 -9.53 11.14
CA GLU A 24 13.92 -9.93 9.92
C GLU A 24 13.82 -8.91 8.77
N LYS A 25 13.04 -7.82 8.93
CA LYS A 25 12.90 -6.79 7.88
C LYS A 25 14.00 -5.73 7.99
N SER A 26 14.48 -5.28 6.83
CA SER A 26 15.61 -4.35 6.62
C SER A 26 15.76 -3.23 7.67
N PHE A 27 16.98 -3.07 8.19
CA PHE A 27 17.44 -2.05 9.14
C PHE A 27 17.26 -0.60 8.64
N ILE A 28 17.13 -0.41 7.33
CA ILE A 28 16.93 0.92 6.73
C ILE A 28 15.53 1.46 7.07
N ASN A 29 14.51 0.61 7.01
CA ASN A 29 13.13 1.00 7.30
C ASN A 29 12.99 1.41 8.77
N SER A 30 13.58 0.67 9.70
CA SER A 30 13.50 1.00 11.14
C SER A 30 14.16 2.34 11.47
N ARG A 31 15.23 2.73 10.76
CA ARG A 31 15.85 4.07 10.94
C ARG A 31 14.98 5.20 10.40
N LEU A 32 14.46 5.09 9.17
CA LEU A 32 13.62 6.15 8.59
C LEU A 32 12.29 6.33 9.35
N PHE A 33 11.68 5.25 9.82
CA PHE A 33 10.42 5.33 10.58
C PHE A 33 10.61 5.82 12.02
N GLY A 34 11.81 5.72 12.60
CA GLY A 34 12.07 6.19 13.97
C GLY A 34 12.36 7.69 14.08
N LEU A 35 12.98 8.28 13.06
CA LEU A 35 13.49 9.66 13.09
C LEU A 35 12.41 10.74 13.27
N PRO A 36 11.26 10.71 12.56
CA PRO A 36 10.24 11.76 12.71
C PRO A 36 9.45 11.68 14.02
N TYR A 37 9.34 10.49 14.61
CA TYR A 37 8.49 10.24 15.80
C TYR A 37 9.30 10.16 17.09
N PHE A 38 10.58 10.57 17.06
CA PHE A 38 11.47 10.51 18.22
C PHE A 38 11.01 11.44 19.35
N HIS A 39 10.34 12.56 19.00
CA HIS A 39 9.78 13.50 19.96
C HIS A 39 8.53 12.94 20.70
N ASP A 40 7.77 12.04 20.05
CA ASP A 40 6.58 11.38 20.61
C ASP A 40 6.89 10.02 21.25
N PHE A 41 8.17 9.70 21.45
CA PHE A 41 8.56 8.40 21.98
C PHE A 41 8.04 8.16 23.41
N GLN A 42 7.87 9.22 24.20
CA GLN A 42 7.31 9.14 25.56
C GLN A 42 5.78 9.00 25.56
N SER A 43 5.09 9.55 24.56
CA SER A 43 3.63 9.42 24.39
C SER A 43 3.23 8.09 23.73
N LEU A 44 4.15 7.44 23.01
CA LEU A 44 3.95 6.12 22.41
C LEU A 44 3.64 5.03 23.45
N SER A 45 4.20 5.12 24.67
CA SER A 45 3.85 4.20 25.76
C SER A 45 2.43 4.38 26.29
N ALA A 46 1.79 5.50 26.00
CA ALA A 46 0.45 5.82 26.45
C ALA A 46 -0.62 5.73 25.35
N PHE A 47 -0.25 5.40 24.10
CA PHE A 47 -1.14 5.42 22.92
C PHE A 47 -1.83 6.77 22.64
N ILE A 48 -1.45 7.84 23.35
CA ILE A 48 -2.11 9.17 23.29
C ILE A 48 -1.85 9.88 21.95
N ALA A 49 -0.77 9.54 21.24
CA ALA A 49 -0.40 10.15 19.96
C ALA A 49 -1.13 9.56 18.74
N LEU A 50 -2.08 8.64 18.93
CA LEU A 50 -2.84 8.04 17.82
C LEU A 50 -4.18 8.76 17.65
N ASP A 51 -4.28 9.59 16.61
CA ASP A 51 -5.56 10.13 16.18
C ASP A 51 -6.48 8.99 15.71
N CYS A 52 -7.50 8.71 16.50
CA CYS A 52 -8.48 7.69 16.21
C CYS A 52 -9.61 8.25 15.36
N TYR A 53 -9.89 7.61 14.23
CA TYR A 53 -11.08 7.90 13.43
C TYR A 53 -12.35 7.46 14.18
N ARG A 54 -13.45 8.19 13.99
CA ARG A 54 -14.74 7.88 14.63
C ARG A 54 -15.35 6.59 14.08
N TYR A 55 -15.12 6.32 12.79
CA TYR A 55 -15.49 5.09 12.12
C TYR A 55 -14.27 4.48 11.40
N ASN A 56 -14.47 3.35 10.71
CA ASN A 56 -13.44 2.77 9.84
C ASN A 56 -12.92 3.83 8.84
N PRO A 57 -11.59 3.99 8.64
CA PRO A 57 -11.01 4.92 7.67
C PRO A 57 -11.64 4.90 6.27
N HIS A 58 -12.16 3.76 5.83
CA HIS A 58 -12.93 3.67 4.58
C HIS A 58 -14.15 4.61 4.57
N LYS A 59 -14.90 4.68 5.68
CA LYS A 59 -16.08 5.55 5.81
C LYS A 59 -15.70 7.01 6.01
N ASP A 60 -14.70 7.28 6.84
CA ASP A 60 -14.38 8.66 7.24
C ASP A 60 -13.53 9.40 6.20
N VAL A 61 -12.58 8.71 5.58
CA VAL A 61 -11.61 9.33 4.67
C VAL A 61 -11.93 8.97 3.23
N ILE A 62 -11.94 7.67 2.89
CA ILE A 62 -12.03 7.22 1.49
C ILE A 62 -13.37 7.62 0.87
N ARG A 63 -14.49 7.42 1.56
CA ARG A 63 -15.81 7.81 1.06
C ARG A 63 -15.90 9.33 0.86
N SER A 64 -15.40 10.12 1.80
CA SER A 64 -15.43 11.58 1.74
C SER A 64 -14.65 12.12 0.54
N ILE A 65 -13.43 11.62 0.34
CA ILE A 65 -12.59 11.98 -0.81
C ILE A 65 -13.25 11.55 -2.13
N THR A 66 -13.77 10.32 -2.18
CA THR A 66 -14.42 9.79 -3.39
C THR A 66 -15.62 10.65 -3.79
N SER A 67 -16.48 11.01 -2.84
CA SER A 67 -17.64 11.86 -3.10
C SER A 67 -17.23 13.25 -3.58
N TYR A 68 -16.20 13.85 -2.97
CA TYR A 68 -15.67 15.13 -3.42
C TYR A 68 -15.20 15.08 -4.89
N LEU A 69 -14.42 14.07 -5.26
CA LEU A 69 -13.90 13.89 -6.62
C LEU A 69 -15.01 13.62 -7.63
N GLN A 70 -16.01 12.82 -7.26
CA GLN A 70 -17.20 12.59 -8.10
C GLN A 70 -17.97 13.89 -8.36
N ASN A 71 -18.16 14.74 -7.35
CA ASN A 71 -18.80 16.04 -7.50
C ASN A 71 -17.99 17.01 -8.39
N LYS A 72 -16.67 16.80 -8.52
CA LYS A 72 -15.80 17.52 -9.46
C LYS A 72 -15.76 16.92 -10.86
N GLY A 73 -16.54 15.87 -11.13
CA GLY A 73 -16.61 15.22 -12.44
C GLY A 73 -15.49 14.23 -12.72
N VAL A 74 -14.76 13.78 -11.70
CA VAL A 74 -13.72 12.75 -11.88
C VAL A 74 -14.37 11.41 -12.22
N ALA A 75 -13.91 10.79 -13.31
CA ALA A 75 -14.40 9.50 -13.77
C ALA A 75 -13.72 8.34 -13.03
N PHE A 76 -14.51 7.51 -12.34
CA PHE A 76 -14.04 6.30 -11.69
C PHE A 76 -14.34 5.09 -12.57
N ARG A 77 -13.30 4.30 -12.91
CA ARG A 77 -13.44 3.05 -13.68
C ARG A 77 -13.13 1.86 -12.78
N PHE A 78 -14.16 1.09 -12.47
CA PHE A 78 -14.04 -0.16 -11.72
C PHE A 78 -13.89 -1.36 -12.68
N ASN A 79 -13.65 -2.55 -12.13
CA ASN A 79 -13.45 -3.81 -12.88
C ASN A 79 -12.41 -3.71 -14.01
N SER A 80 -11.50 -2.76 -13.86
CA SER A 80 -10.46 -2.43 -14.82
C SER A 80 -9.12 -2.73 -14.18
N LYS A 81 -8.28 -3.49 -14.87
CA LYS A 81 -6.95 -3.88 -14.39
C LYS A 81 -5.92 -3.50 -15.42
N ALA A 82 -5.04 -2.56 -15.09
CA ALA A 82 -3.89 -2.24 -15.92
C ALA A 82 -2.94 -3.44 -15.95
N ILE A 83 -2.49 -3.82 -17.14
CA ILE A 83 -1.60 -4.96 -17.38
C ILE A 83 -0.19 -4.49 -17.69
N ASN A 84 -0.06 -3.45 -18.51
CA ASN A 84 1.24 -2.97 -18.95
C ASN A 84 1.17 -1.52 -19.43
N LEU A 85 2.29 -0.81 -19.32
CA LEU A 85 2.49 0.53 -19.86
C LEU A 85 3.38 0.43 -21.10
N THR A 86 2.89 0.94 -22.22
CA THR A 86 3.70 1.04 -23.44
C THR A 86 4.54 2.30 -23.35
N ILE A 87 5.85 2.13 -23.42
CA ILE A 87 6.80 3.22 -23.30
C ILE A 87 7.45 3.44 -24.66
N TYR A 88 7.38 4.66 -25.15
CA TYR A 88 8.15 5.13 -26.29
C TYR A 88 9.50 5.66 -25.81
N LEU A 89 10.57 5.11 -26.36
CA LEU A 89 11.94 5.57 -26.14
C LEU A 89 12.35 6.40 -27.36
N GLY A 90 12.24 7.72 -27.24
CA GLY A 90 12.88 8.65 -28.17
C GLY A 90 14.37 8.80 -27.86
N ARG A 91 15.13 9.47 -28.74
CA ARG A 91 16.57 9.70 -28.54
C ARG A 91 16.89 10.40 -27.21
N ASP A 92 16.03 11.33 -26.76
CA ASP A 92 16.28 12.16 -25.57
C ASP A 92 15.14 12.14 -24.54
N SER A 93 14.09 11.34 -24.73
CA SER A 93 12.97 11.28 -23.78
C SER A 93 12.31 9.90 -23.72
N ARG A 94 11.91 9.50 -22.51
CA ARG A 94 11.12 8.31 -22.23
C ARG A 94 9.71 8.75 -21.88
N ALA A 95 8.76 8.47 -22.77
CA ALA A 95 7.36 8.88 -22.59
C ALA A 95 6.45 7.65 -22.63
N ILE A 96 5.41 7.63 -21.79
CA ILE A 96 4.38 6.60 -21.86
C ILE A 96 3.44 6.96 -23.00
N SER A 97 3.23 6.05 -23.94
CA SER A 97 2.38 6.26 -25.12
C SER A 97 1.02 5.57 -25.01
N ALA A 98 0.90 4.52 -24.19
CA ALA A 98 -0.38 3.85 -23.99
C ALA A 98 -0.44 3.04 -22.68
N ILE A 99 -1.64 2.83 -22.18
CA ILE A 99 -1.97 1.92 -21.08
C ILE A 99 -2.75 0.74 -21.64
N LYS A 100 -2.22 -0.48 -21.48
CA LYS A 100 -2.93 -1.73 -21.77
C LYS A 100 -3.63 -2.17 -20.50
N TYR A 101 -4.94 -2.42 -20.58
CA TYR A 101 -5.74 -2.85 -19.44
C TYR A 101 -6.79 -3.87 -19.86
N THR A 102 -7.28 -4.66 -18.92
CA THR A 102 -8.49 -5.48 -19.08
C THR A 102 -9.66 -4.84 -18.36
N GLN A 103 -10.80 -4.76 -19.03
CA GLN A 103 -12.08 -4.36 -18.45
C GLN A 103 -13.11 -5.45 -18.77
N ASP A 104 -13.78 -5.97 -17.73
CA ASP A 104 -14.79 -7.03 -17.88
C ASP A 104 -14.30 -8.24 -18.70
N LYS A 105 -13.03 -8.62 -18.50
CA LYS A 105 -12.27 -9.68 -19.20
C LYS A 105 -11.90 -9.39 -20.67
N THR A 106 -12.24 -8.22 -21.19
CA THR A 106 -11.83 -7.78 -22.52
C THR A 106 -10.57 -6.93 -22.44
N GLN A 107 -9.59 -7.18 -23.32
CA GLN A 107 -8.38 -6.37 -23.41
C GLN A 107 -8.68 -5.06 -24.15
N SER A 108 -8.13 -3.96 -23.66
CA SER A 108 -8.31 -2.63 -24.22
C SER A 108 -7.03 -1.80 -24.06
N ILE A 109 -6.91 -0.78 -24.92
CA ILE A 109 -5.75 0.12 -24.94
C ILE A 109 -6.27 1.55 -24.88
N VAL A 110 -5.66 2.36 -24.01
CA VAL A 110 -5.86 3.82 -23.98
C VAL A 110 -4.56 4.47 -24.40
N SER A 111 -4.60 5.29 -25.46
CA SER A 111 -3.48 6.13 -25.88
C SER A 111 -3.27 7.27 -24.90
N VAL A 112 -2.01 7.62 -24.65
CA VAL A 112 -1.59 8.66 -23.71
C VAL A 112 -0.82 9.72 -24.50
N SER A 113 -1.22 10.97 -24.33
CA SER A 113 -0.56 12.12 -24.91
C SER A 113 0.65 12.55 -24.07
N SER A 114 1.60 13.26 -24.69
CA SER A 114 2.78 13.80 -23.98
C SER A 114 2.43 14.85 -22.90
N ARG A 115 1.20 15.37 -22.90
CA ARG A 115 0.69 16.30 -21.89
C ARG A 115 -0.01 15.62 -20.72
N ASP A 116 -0.30 14.33 -20.85
CA ASP A 116 -1.04 13.58 -19.83
C ASP A 116 -0.09 13.15 -18.71
N VAL A 117 -0.57 13.21 -17.46
CA VAL A 117 0.19 12.77 -16.29
C VAL A 117 -0.38 11.44 -15.80
N ILE A 118 0.49 10.44 -15.66
CA ILE A 118 0.13 9.12 -15.14
C ILE A 118 0.75 8.96 -13.75
N ILE A 119 -0.09 8.63 -12.77
CA ILE A 119 0.34 8.29 -11.41
C ILE A 119 0.13 6.78 -11.24
N VAL A 120 1.20 6.07 -10.87
CA VAL A 120 1.18 4.61 -10.70
C VAL A 120 1.50 4.27 -9.26
N SER A 121 0.69 3.38 -8.66
CA SER A 121 0.98 2.75 -7.38
C SER A 121 1.42 1.30 -7.64
N PRO A 122 2.73 1.01 -7.73
CA PRO A 122 3.24 -0.27 -8.25
C PRO A 122 3.04 -1.46 -7.29
N ARG A 123 2.80 -1.21 -6.00
CA ARG A 123 2.67 -2.26 -4.98
C ARG A 123 1.46 -2.01 -4.11
N SER A 124 0.84 -3.10 -3.68
CA SER A 124 -0.24 -3.10 -2.70
C SER A 124 0.05 -4.12 -1.61
N ILE A 125 0.02 -3.68 -0.36
CA ILE A 125 0.25 -4.55 0.81
C ILE A 125 -0.96 -5.45 1.13
N ILE A 126 -2.13 -5.11 0.59
CA ILE A 126 -3.37 -5.90 0.73
C ILE A 126 -3.60 -6.84 -0.45
N SER A 127 -2.64 -6.92 -1.37
CA SER A 127 -2.74 -7.82 -2.50
C SER A 127 -2.74 -9.27 -2.04
N ARG A 128 -3.59 -10.10 -2.65
CA ARG A 128 -3.82 -11.52 -2.29
C ARG A 128 -4.30 -11.74 -0.85
N LEU A 129 -4.90 -10.74 -0.23
CA LEU A 129 -5.54 -10.94 1.08
C LEU A 129 -6.72 -11.90 0.92
N THR A 130 -6.62 -13.08 1.54
CA THR A 130 -7.71 -14.04 1.63
C THR A 130 -8.50 -13.81 2.92
N ARG A 131 -9.82 -13.99 2.85
CA ARG A 131 -10.73 -13.76 3.98
C ARG A 131 -11.36 -15.09 4.38
N GLY A 132 -11.19 -15.44 5.65
CA GLY A 132 -11.93 -16.55 6.29
C GLY A 132 -13.26 -16.07 6.87
N THR A 133 -14.03 -17.02 7.38
CA THR A 133 -15.23 -16.77 8.19
C THR A 133 -15.09 -17.45 9.55
N ASN A 134 -16.08 -17.29 10.43
CA ASN A 134 -16.07 -17.95 11.75
C ASN A 134 -16.01 -19.49 11.65
N SER A 135 -16.45 -20.06 10.53
CA SER A 135 -16.54 -21.51 10.30
C SER A 135 -15.62 -22.01 9.20
N THR A 136 -14.93 -21.13 8.48
CA THR A 136 -14.03 -21.50 7.38
C THR A 136 -12.71 -20.75 7.49
N LEU A 137 -11.61 -21.50 7.47
CA LEU A 137 -10.28 -20.90 7.46
C LEU A 137 -10.05 -20.13 6.15
N PRO A 138 -9.32 -19.00 6.18
CA PRO A 138 -8.89 -18.34 4.96
C PRO A 138 -8.04 -19.30 4.13
N LEU A 139 -8.27 -19.32 2.81
CA LEU A 139 -7.47 -20.12 1.90
C LEU A 139 -6.01 -19.67 1.97
N LEU A 140 -5.12 -20.61 2.27
CA LEU A 140 -3.68 -20.39 2.30
C LEU A 140 -3.12 -20.78 0.93
N GLU A 141 -3.00 -19.80 0.03
CA GLU A 141 -2.23 -19.99 -1.19
C GLU A 141 -0.73 -19.94 -0.84
N PHE A 142 -0.07 -21.10 -0.83
CA PHE A 142 1.39 -21.14 -0.76
C PHE A 142 1.98 -20.63 -2.07
N LEU A 143 2.95 -19.73 -1.97
CA LEU A 143 3.77 -19.30 -3.11
C LEU A 143 4.91 -20.30 -3.24
N ASP A 144 4.95 -21.07 -4.32
CA ASP A 144 6.22 -21.64 -4.75
C ASP A 144 7.13 -20.46 -5.16
N ALA A 145 8.39 -20.48 -4.72
CA ALA A 145 9.32 -19.37 -4.88
C ALA A 145 9.58 -18.96 -6.34
N GLU A 146 9.15 -19.80 -7.28
CA GLU A 146 9.29 -19.66 -8.73
C GLU A 146 7.99 -19.23 -9.42
N ASP A 147 6.86 -19.19 -8.69
CA ASP A 147 5.56 -18.92 -9.28
C ASP A 147 5.22 -17.43 -9.27
N ASN A 148 5.31 -16.87 -10.49
CA ASN A 148 4.75 -15.62 -10.98
C ASN A 148 4.27 -14.63 -9.91
N LEU A 149 4.98 -13.50 -9.84
CA LEU A 149 4.53 -12.26 -9.19
C LEU A 149 3.02 -12.14 -9.33
N ASP A 150 2.35 -11.86 -8.21
CA ASP A 150 0.91 -11.67 -8.17
C ASP A 150 0.46 -10.83 -9.37
N LYS A 151 -0.68 -11.17 -9.95
CA LYS A 151 -1.28 -10.47 -11.09
C LYS A 151 -1.31 -8.94 -10.88
N ASN A 152 -1.40 -8.46 -9.64
CA ASN A 152 -1.41 -7.03 -9.30
C ASN A 152 -0.02 -6.36 -9.27
N TRP A 153 1.05 -7.14 -9.45
CA TRP A 153 2.45 -6.74 -9.37
C TRP A 153 3.19 -6.84 -10.71
N ALA A 154 2.48 -7.24 -11.76
CA ALA A 154 3.03 -7.46 -13.10
C ALA A 154 3.10 -6.20 -13.98
N LEU A 155 2.86 -5.01 -13.41
CA LEU A 155 2.92 -3.72 -14.10
C LEU A 155 4.35 -3.19 -14.23
#